data_AF-A0A7S1XXH8-F1
#
_entry.id   AF-A0A7S1XXH8-F1
#
_cell.length_a   1.000
_cell.length_b   1.000
_cell.length_c   1.000
_cell.angle_alpha   90.00
_cell.angle_beta   90.00
_cell.angle_gamma   90.00
#
_symmetry.space_group_name_H-M   'P 1'
#
loop_
_entity.id
_entity.type
_entity.pdbx_description
1 polymer ?
#
loop_
_entity_poly.entity_id
_entity_poly.type
_entity_poly.pdbx_seq_one_letter_code
_entity_poly.pdbx_strand_id
1 'polypeptide(L)'
;MAATMESRAEDFQQLQREYRHMELNRKAYADESHQIMRKQQQNIDKLRRENETLKSSMSLEMRQRTQPLSDAQNEKVMRLQDEADAYTEANEKEKRNIMVLREQITHMRQEILRQRKAMGGVNAARENQAMVQKQVRILENRLDKALVKFNEVLAKNKVLRQTIDDLRRERVVFDNIYRKLEKDLEEKKRQMANIIELSNLSYEQRDNFQMEIAAIEQANRKEQQDFEDQMMELDHMMDSILSVEPMRRSRRRGRNGASTNDLRHEGSRTDLGNSGPMGLDDSNRMLSQEDEAKLQEEMNQGTRQLMKDREAAETSMKRVQNFEEAFNKIRAATGIQDVDELVRTFIKNEDQNFSLFNYVNEQTNEIEKLEEQIQGLREEEARYAQESGDDANQHKAILKDLEARLQATESMAEKYEHKCVDASATLERLKRGIQSTFKNIECGSMSDMISESTVTETNMMTFLGMCEQRANEILQAYAFVQRRDQERTAKMAQEDMEAEMDAAAQGAAERAAQEGTTSMMQMLGTGPMTPMGHDLIHVNPPKLEDYSEVDVDGDDDDERPLTRDELKARTQNSISKRGGQKSRRRL
;
A
#
# COMPACT_ATOMS: atom_id res chain seq x y z
N MET A 1 -97.37 -162.01 -15.48
CA MET A 1 -96.39 -162.60 -14.55
C MET A 1 -94.99 -162.77 -15.17
N ALA A 2 -94.57 -161.95 -16.14
CA ALA A 2 -93.22 -162.02 -16.71
C ALA A 2 -92.48 -160.66 -16.74
N ALA A 3 -93.19 -159.52 -16.92
CA ALA A 3 -92.55 -158.20 -17.03
C ALA A 3 -92.11 -157.56 -15.69
N THR A 4 -92.58 -158.04 -14.54
CA THR A 4 -92.27 -157.43 -13.22
C THR A 4 -91.10 -158.08 -12.48
N MET A 5 -90.59 -159.23 -12.93
CA MET A 5 -89.37 -159.85 -12.38
C MET A 5 -88.09 -159.43 -13.13
N GLU A 6 -88.19 -159.07 -14.41
CA GLU A 6 -87.06 -158.64 -15.23
C GLU A 6 -86.59 -157.22 -14.83
N SER A 7 -87.52 -156.29 -14.59
CA SER A 7 -87.22 -154.93 -14.07
C SER A 7 -86.55 -154.95 -12.68
N ARG A 8 -86.93 -155.87 -11.78
CA ARG A 8 -86.30 -155.98 -10.45
C ARG A 8 -84.89 -156.58 -10.50
N ALA A 9 -84.59 -157.41 -11.50
CA ALA A 9 -83.26 -157.98 -11.69
C ALA A 9 -82.29 -156.95 -12.32
N GLU A 10 -82.78 -156.14 -13.26
CA GLU A 10 -82.03 -155.02 -13.84
C GLU A 10 -81.71 -153.96 -12.79
N ASP A 11 -82.67 -153.58 -11.95
CA ASP A 11 -82.46 -152.62 -10.85
C ASP A 11 -81.42 -153.12 -9.83
N PHE A 12 -81.44 -154.42 -9.48
CA PHE A 12 -80.45 -154.99 -8.57
C PHE A 12 -79.04 -155.02 -9.17
N GLN A 13 -78.91 -155.33 -10.46
CA GLN A 13 -77.60 -155.27 -11.14
C GLN A 13 -77.09 -153.84 -11.26
N GLN A 14 -77.97 -152.87 -11.50
CA GLN A 14 -77.59 -151.46 -11.55
C GLN A 14 -77.12 -150.97 -10.17
N LEU A 15 -77.84 -151.33 -9.10
CA LEU A 15 -77.45 -150.99 -7.73
C LEU A 15 -76.15 -151.69 -7.30
N GLN A 16 -75.90 -152.93 -7.74
CA GLN A 16 -74.64 -153.63 -7.46
C GLN A 16 -73.45 -153.01 -8.23
N ARG A 17 -73.68 -152.50 -9.44
CA ARG A 17 -72.67 -151.72 -10.19
C ARG A 17 -72.41 -150.39 -9.52
N GLU A 18 -73.45 -149.68 -9.08
CA GLU A 18 -73.30 -148.41 -8.35
C GLU A 18 -72.59 -148.61 -7.01
N TYR A 19 -72.91 -149.67 -6.25
CA TYR A 19 -72.21 -149.98 -5.01
C TYR A 19 -70.72 -150.27 -5.24
N ARG A 20 -70.38 -151.08 -6.27
CA ARG A 20 -68.96 -151.29 -6.64
C ARG A 20 -68.28 -150.00 -7.06
N HIS A 21 -68.96 -149.15 -7.81
CA HIS A 21 -68.40 -147.88 -8.26
C HIS A 21 -68.20 -146.92 -7.08
N MET A 22 -69.11 -146.92 -6.11
CA MET A 22 -69.03 -146.12 -4.89
C MET A 22 -67.95 -146.65 -3.95
N GLU A 23 -67.77 -147.97 -3.85
CA GLU A 23 -66.71 -148.59 -3.06
C GLU A 23 -65.32 -148.37 -3.69
N LEU A 24 -65.21 -148.46 -5.02
CA LEU A 24 -64.01 -148.08 -5.78
C LEU A 24 -63.70 -146.60 -5.62
N ASN A 25 -64.71 -145.72 -5.70
CA ASN A 25 -64.52 -144.29 -5.47
C ASN A 25 -64.09 -144.02 -4.02
N ARG A 26 -64.73 -144.64 -3.03
CA ARG A 26 -64.33 -144.51 -1.62
C ARG A 26 -62.88 -144.96 -1.40
N LYS A 27 -62.46 -146.05 -2.03
CA LYS A 27 -61.08 -146.54 -1.95
C LYS A 27 -60.11 -145.61 -2.67
N ALA A 28 -60.46 -145.11 -3.86
CA ALA A 28 -59.68 -144.14 -4.61
C ALA A 28 -59.52 -142.83 -3.83
N TYR A 29 -60.58 -142.31 -3.20
CA TYR A 29 -60.52 -141.13 -2.34
C TYR A 29 -59.68 -141.36 -1.09
N ALA A 30 -59.75 -142.55 -0.48
CA ALA A 30 -58.90 -142.90 0.67
C ALA A 30 -57.42 -143.00 0.27
N ASP A 31 -57.12 -143.63 -0.87
CA ASP A 31 -55.76 -143.75 -1.40
C ASP A 31 -55.21 -142.38 -1.82
N GLU A 32 -56.02 -141.53 -2.46
CA GLU A 32 -55.65 -140.16 -2.82
C GLU A 32 -55.44 -139.30 -1.57
N SER A 33 -56.30 -139.42 -0.55
CA SER A 33 -56.12 -138.75 0.75
C SER A 33 -54.84 -139.21 1.44
N HIS A 34 -54.54 -140.51 1.47
CA HIS A 34 -53.29 -141.03 2.01
C HIS A 34 -52.07 -140.60 1.19
N GLN A 35 -52.20 -140.46 -0.13
CA GLN A 35 -51.14 -139.97 -0.99
C GLN A 35 -50.88 -138.47 -0.75
N ILE A 36 -51.93 -137.67 -0.57
CA ILE A 36 -51.84 -136.26 -0.18
C ILE A 36 -51.19 -136.14 1.20
N MET A 37 -51.61 -136.94 2.18
CA MET A 37 -51.00 -136.94 3.52
C MET A 37 -49.52 -137.33 3.49
N ARG A 38 -49.13 -138.32 2.67
CA ARG A 38 -47.70 -138.66 2.48
C ARG A 38 -46.92 -137.50 1.84
N LYS A 39 -47.47 -136.84 0.82
CA LYS A 39 -46.84 -135.66 0.20
C LYS A 39 -46.74 -134.49 1.19
N GLN A 40 -47.78 -134.25 1.99
CA GLN A 40 -47.77 -133.23 3.04
C GLN A 40 -46.72 -133.55 4.11
N GLN A 41 -46.60 -134.81 4.54
CA GLN A 41 -45.59 -135.23 5.50
C GLN A 41 -44.17 -135.06 4.94
N GLN A 42 -43.93 -135.45 3.68
CA GLN A 42 -42.65 -135.22 3.01
C GLN A 42 -42.31 -133.73 2.89
N ASN A 43 -43.29 -132.87 2.60
CA ASN A 43 -43.09 -131.43 2.58
C ASN A 43 -42.79 -130.86 3.97
N ILE A 44 -43.45 -131.34 5.02
CA ILE A 44 -43.15 -130.94 6.40
C ILE A 44 -41.72 -131.33 6.77
N ASP A 45 -41.30 -132.55 6.45
CA ASP A 45 -39.95 -133.02 6.76
C ASP A 45 -38.88 -132.23 5.96
N LYS A 46 -39.18 -131.89 4.70
CA LYS A 46 -38.32 -131.00 3.90
C LYS A 46 -38.21 -129.61 4.53
N LEU A 47 -39.34 -129.00 4.89
CA LEU A 47 -39.37 -127.69 5.56
C LEU A 47 -38.65 -127.72 6.91
N ARG A 48 -38.72 -128.82 7.66
CA ARG A 48 -37.97 -128.98 8.92
C ARG A 48 -36.46 -128.99 8.69
N ARG A 49 -35.98 -129.73 7.68
CA ARG A 49 -34.55 -129.72 7.32
C ARG A 49 -34.09 -128.34 6.86
N GLU A 50 -34.88 -127.68 6.02
CA GLU A 50 -34.59 -126.30 5.58
C GLU A 50 -34.60 -125.31 6.76
N ASN A 51 -35.47 -125.51 7.74
CA ASN A 51 -35.48 -124.69 8.96
C ASN A 51 -34.24 -124.95 9.83
N GLU A 52 -33.78 -126.19 9.95
CA GLU A 52 -32.55 -126.53 10.66
C GLU A 52 -31.30 -125.98 9.97
N THR A 53 -31.23 -126.04 8.63
CA THR A 53 -30.12 -125.44 7.89
C THR A 53 -30.12 -123.93 8.02
N LEU A 54 -31.28 -123.26 7.92
CA LEU A 54 -31.42 -121.82 8.14
C LEU A 54 -31.06 -121.41 9.58
N LYS A 55 -31.47 -122.19 10.58
CA LYS A 55 -31.06 -121.95 11.98
C LYS A 55 -29.55 -122.08 12.16
N SER A 56 -28.95 -123.06 11.49
CA SER A 56 -27.50 -123.27 11.54
C SER A 56 -26.74 -122.14 10.84
N SER A 57 -27.19 -121.70 9.66
CA SER A 57 -26.59 -120.58 8.94
C SER A 57 -26.73 -119.27 9.71
N MET A 58 -27.91 -119.00 10.27
CA MET A 58 -28.15 -117.83 11.11
C MET A 58 -27.28 -117.84 12.37
N SER A 59 -27.07 -119.02 12.99
CA SER A 59 -26.16 -119.14 14.14
C SER A 59 -24.72 -118.84 13.78
N LEU A 60 -24.25 -119.29 12.61
CA LEU A 60 -22.92 -118.98 12.09
C LEU A 60 -22.75 -117.50 11.76
N GLU A 61 -23.75 -116.90 11.11
CA GLU A 61 -23.75 -115.49 10.74
C GLU A 61 -23.81 -114.57 11.97
N MET A 62 -24.62 -114.92 12.97
CA MET A 62 -24.64 -114.23 14.26
C MET A 62 -23.29 -114.31 14.96
N ARG A 63 -22.59 -115.45 14.89
CA ARG A 63 -21.26 -115.62 15.47
C ARG A 63 -20.17 -114.81 14.75
N GLN A 64 -20.28 -114.62 13.43
CA GLN A 64 -19.38 -113.74 12.67
C GLN A 64 -19.67 -112.25 12.95
N ARG A 65 -20.95 -111.87 13.04
CA ARG A 65 -21.36 -110.49 13.32
C ARG A 65 -21.02 -110.04 14.74
N THR A 66 -21.03 -110.99 15.68
CA THR A 66 -20.61 -110.78 17.07
C THR A 66 -19.14 -111.11 17.31
N GLN A 67 -18.35 -111.36 16.27
CA GLN A 67 -16.91 -111.52 16.42
C GLN A 67 -16.37 -110.14 16.83
N PRO A 68 -15.96 -109.95 18.09
CA PRO A 68 -15.40 -108.68 18.49
C PRO A 68 -14.15 -108.48 17.64
N LEU A 69 -14.00 -107.27 17.09
CA LEU A 69 -12.72 -106.82 16.56
C LEU A 69 -11.63 -107.20 17.58
N SER A 70 -10.50 -107.70 17.10
CA SER A 70 -9.40 -108.08 18.00
C SER A 70 -9.10 -106.93 18.95
N ASP A 71 -8.80 -107.20 20.22
CA ASP A 71 -8.55 -106.14 21.22
C ASP A 71 -7.49 -105.14 20.72
N ALA A 72 -6.51 -105.60 19.94
CA ALA A 72 -5.50 -104.74 19.28
C ALA A 72 -6.08 -103.85 18.15
N GLN A 73 -7.10 -104.32 17.43
CA GLN A 73 -7.81 -103.51 16.42
C GLN A 73 -8.71 -102.46 17.09
N ASN A 74 -9.40 -102.83 18.17
CA ASN A 74 -10.19 -101.88 18.96
C ASN A 74 -9.32 -100.80 19.60
N GLU A 75 -8.17 -101.17 20.17
CA GLU A 75 -7.22 -100.19 20.73
C GLU A 75 -6.69 -99.24 19.66
N LYS A 76 -6.36 -99.76 18.45
CA LYS A 76 -5.94 -98.92 17.33
C LYS A 76 -7.05 -97.98 16.85
N VAL A 77 -8.30 -98.44 16.81
CA VAL A 77 -9.46 -97.60 16.47
C VAL A 77 -9.66 -96.51 17.51
N MET A 78 -9.54 -96.81 18.81
CA MET A 78 -9.64 -95.80 19.87
C MET A 78 -8.52 -94.76 19.76
N ARG A 79 -7.26 -95.17 19.54
CA ARG A 79 -6.15 -94.21 19.35
C ARG A 79 -6.36 -93.29 18.14
N LEU A 80 -6.85 -93.82 17.02
CA LEU A 80 -7.15 -93.03 15.83
C LEU A 80 -8.37 -92.12 16.04
N GLN A 81 -9.34 -92.55 16.86
CA GLN A 81 -10.48 -91.73 17.26
C GLN A 81 -10.02 -90.56 18.13
N ASP A 82 -9.19 -90.82 19.15
CA ASP A 82 -8.61 -89.78 20.01
C ASP A 82 -7.74 -88.79 19.22
N GLU A 83 -6.96 -89.30 18.25
CA GLU A 83 -6.16 -88.47 17.35
C GLU A 83 -7.05 -87.62 16.42
N ALA A 84 -8.13 -88.19 15.89
CA ALA A 84 -9.12 -87.45 15.09
C ALA A 84 -9.84 -86.38 15.91
N ASP A 85 -10.20 -86.67 17.15
CA ASP A 85 -10.85 -85.73 18.07
C ASP A 85 -9.88 -84.60 18.44
N ALA A 86 -8.60 -84.91 18.70
CA ALA A 86 -7.55 -83.91 18.95
C ALA A 86 -7.32 -82.98 17.74
N TYR A 87 -7.24 -83.53 16.52
CA TYR A 87 -7.16 -82.70 15.31
C TYR A 87 -8.44 -81.89 15.07
N THR A 88 -9.61 -82.43 15.44
CA THR A 88 -10.88 -81.70 15.32
C THR A 88 -10.89 -80.51 16.29
N GLU A 89 -10.47 -80.69 17.54
CA GLU A 89 -10.37 -79.61 18.52
C GLU A 89 -9.34 -78.55 18.08
N ALA A 90 -8.17 -78.98 17.59
CA ALA A 90 -7.15 -78.08 17.06
C ALA A 90 -7.66 -77.26 15.86
N ASN A 91 -8.38 -77.90 14.93
CA ASN A 91 -9.01 -77.22 13.80
C ASN A 91 -10.07 -76.21 14.26
N GLU A 92 -10.89 -76.55 15.27
CA GLU A 92 -11.88 -75.62 15.83
C GLU A 92 -11.23 -74.43 16.55
N LYS A 93 -10.09 -74.64 17.22
CA LYS A 93 -9.30 -73.54 17.80
C LYS A 93 -8.71 -72.64 16.73
N GLU A 94 -8.18 -73.23 15.65
CA GLU A 94 -7.60 -72.45 14.55
C GLU A 94 -8.67 -71.69 13.75
N LYS A 95 -9.87 -72.27 13.55
CA LYS A 95 -11.02 -71.55 12.98
C LYS A 95 -11.40 -70.34 13.82
N ARG A 96 -11.40 -70.46 15.15
CA ARG A 96 -11.63 -69.34 16.07
C ARG A 96 -10.54 -68.26 15.95
N ASN A 97 -9.27 -68.66 15.89
CA ASN A 97 -8.16 -67.71 15.67
C ASN A 97 -8.30 -66.97 14.33
N ILE A 98 -8.62 -67.68 13.25
CA ILE A 98 -8.86 -67.10 11.92
C ILE A 98 -10.03 -66.11 11.96
N MET A 99 -11.10 -66.41 12.71
CA MET A 99 -12.24 -65.51 12.85
C MET A 99 -11.84 -64.19 13.53
N VAL A 100 -11.08 -64.26 14.64
CA VAL A 100 -10.59 -63.07 15.35
C VAL A 100 -9.65 -62.26 14.46
N LEU A 101 -8.71 -62.91 13.76
CA LEU A 101 -7.80 -62.23 12.83
C LEU A 101 -8.56 -61.57 11.68
N ARG A 102 -9.61 -62.20 11.15
CA ARG A 102 -10.47 -61.59 10.12
C ARG A 102 -11.17 -60.34 10.64
N GLU A 103 -11.69 -60.38 11.87
CA GLU A 103 -12.32 -59.22 12.50
C GLU A 103 -11.33 -58.06 12.69
N GLN A 104 -10.12 -58.36 13.16
CA GLN A 104 -9.04 -57.38 13.28
C GLN A 104 -8.64 -56.78 11.91
N ILE A 105 -8.53 -57.62 10.87
CA ILE A 105 -8.27 -57.15 9.50
C ILE A 105 -9.39 -56.23 9.01
N THR A 106 -10.66 -56.55 9.29
CA THR A 106 -11.77 -55.68 8.92
C THR A 106 -11.75 -54.34 9.66
N HIS A 107 -11.44 -54.36 10.96
CA HIS A 107 -11.32 -53.15 11.76
C HIS A 107 -10.18 -52.25 11.26
N MET A 108 -9.00 -52.83 11.03
CA MET A 108 -7.87 -52.08 10.47
C MET A 108 -8.15 -51.53 9.07
N ARG A 109 -8.82 -52.29 8.20
CA ARG A 109 -9.21 -51.80 6.87
C ARG A 109 -10.19 -50.63 6.97
N GLN A 110 -11.12 -50.66 7.92
CA GLN A 110 -12.04 -49.55 8.19
C GLN A 110 -11.30 -48.31 8.69
N GLU A 111 -10.35 -48.45 9.63
CA GLU A 111 -9.54 -47.32 10.11
C GLU A 111 -8.66 -46.73 9.00
N ILE A 112 -8.03 -47.56 8.16
CA ILE A 112 -7.27 -47.08 6.99
C ILE A 112 -8.18 -46.31 6.03
N LEU A 113 -9.40 -46.80 5.78
CA LEU A 113 -10.35 -46.13 4.91
C LEU A 113 -10.84 -44.81 5.53
N ARG A 114 -11.07 -44.78 6.85
CA ARG A 114 -11.42 -43.58 7.62
C ARG A 114 -10.32 -42.54 7.52
N GLN A 115 -9.06 -42.93 7.71
CA GLN A 115 -7.91 -42.03 7.56
C GLN A 115 -7.74 -41.55 6.11
N ARG A 116 -7.86 -42.42 5.10
CA ARG A 116 -7.80 -42.01 3.68
C ARG A 116 -8.90 -41.03 3.31
N LYS A 117 -10.11 -41.21 3.85
CA LYS A 117 -11.24 -40.30 3.66
C LYS A 117 -11.00 -38.97 4.40
N ALA A 118 -10.45 -39.01 5.61
CA ALA A 118 -10.08 -37.82 6.37
C ALA A 118 -8.93 -37.02 5.73
N MET A 119 -7.96 -37.70 5.11
CA MET A 119 -6.84 -37.07 4.38
C MET A 119 -7.23 -36.58 2.99
N GLY A 120 -8.51 -36.58 2.62
CA GLY A 120 -9.00 -35.98 1.37
C GLY A 120 -8.61 -36.74 0.10
N GLY A 121 -8.14 -37.98 0.22
CA GLY A 121 -7.63 -38.77 -0.91
C GLY A 121 -6.24 -38.36 -1.38
N VAL A 122 -5.71 -39.11 -2.37
CA VAL A 122 -4.33 -38.97 -2.84
C VAL A 122 -4.07 -37.62 -3.54
N ASN A 123 -5.12 -36.98 -4.06
CA ASN A 123 -5.01 -35.73 -4.82
C ASN A 123 -5.12 -34.48 -3.95
N ALA A 124 -5.67 -34.56 -2.73
CA ALA A 124 -5.84 -33.39 -1.86
C ALA A 124 -4.50 -32.71 -1.53
N ALA A 125 -3.44 -33.48 -1.28
CA ALA A 125 -2.12 -32.91 -1.02
C ALA A 125 -1.57 -32.13 -2.23
N ARG A 126 -1.78 -32.65 -3.46
CA ARG A 126 -1.30 -32.02 -4.69
C ARG A 126 -2.12 -30.78 -5.05
N GLU A 127 -3.43 -30.84 -4.87
CA GLU A 127 -4.34 -29.73 -5.12
C GLU A 127 -4.13 -28.59 -4.11
N ASN A 128 -3.99 -28.93 -2.81
CA ASN A 128 -3.59 -27.96 -1.79
C ASN A 128 -2.23 -27.33 -2.11
N GLN A 129 -1.25 -28.12 -2.54
CA GLN A 129 0.06 -27.59 -2.94
C GLN A 129 -0.04 -26.66 -4.16
N ALA A 130 -0.88 -26.99 -5.15
CA ALA A 130 -1.11 -26.14 -6.32
C ALA A 130 -1.84 -24.83 -5.95
N MET A 131 -2.82 -24.90 -5.05
CA MET A 131 -3.51 -23.72 -4.50
C MET A 131 -2.52 -22.82 -3.74
N VAL A 132 -1.69 -23.41 -2.88
CA VAL A 132 -0.65 -22.68 -2.15
C VAL A 132 0.35 -22.05 -3.12
N GLN A 133 0.81 -22.76 -4.15
CA GLN A 133 1.69 -22.17 -5.16
C GLN A 133 1.03 -21.03 -5.95
N LYS A 134 -0.26 -21.15 -6.28
CA LYS A 134 -1.01 -20.06 -6.92
C LYS A 134 -1.09 -18.85 -5.98
N GLN A 135 -1.33 -19.08 -4.69
CA GLN A 135 -1.37 -18.03 -3.68
C GLN A 135 -0.01 -17.34 -3.53
N VAL A 136 1.08 -18.11 -3.50
CA VAL A 136 2.45 -17.57 -3.48
C VAL A 136 2.68 -16.66 -4.67
N ARG A 137 2.34 -17.09 -5.90
CA ARG A 137 2.49 -16.24 -7.10
C ARG A 137 1.66 -14.95 -7.04
N ILE A 138 0.44 -15.02 -6.49
CA ILE A 138 -0.41 -13.82 -6.33
C ILE A 138 0.22 -12.85 -5.33
N LEU A 139 0.74 -13.37 -4.22
CA LEU A 139 1.42 -12.57 -3.21
C LEU A 139 2.73 -11.98 -3.74
N GLU A 140 3.51 -12.73 -4.51
CA GLU A 140 4.71 -12.25 -5.20
C GLU A 140 4.37 -11.11 -6.17
N ASN A 141 3.37 -11.30 -7.03
CA ASN A 141 2.92 -10.25 -7.95
C ASN A 141 2.42 -9.00 -7.21
N ARG A 142 1.74 -9.17 -6.07
CA ARG A 142 1.27 -8.05 -5.24
C ARG A 142 2.44 -7.34 -4.57
N LEU A 143 3.45 -8.07 -4.11
CA LEU A 143 4.69 -7.52 -3.57
C LEU A 143 5.45 -6.73 -4.63
N ASP A 144 5.61 -7.27 -5.84
CA ASP A 144 6.27 -6.60 -6.95
C ASP A 144 5.55 -5.30 -7.33
N LYS A 145 4.22 -5.32 -7.44
CA LYS A 145 3.43 -4.10 -7.67
C LYS A 145 3.60 -3.08 -6.54
N ALA A 146 3.69 -3.52 -5.28
CA ALA A 146 3.93 -2.64 -4.15
C ALA A 146 5.34 -2.04 -4.18
N LEU A 147 6.35 -2.83 -4.55
CA LEU A 147 7.74 -2.37 -4.70
C LEU A 147 7.89 -1.36 -5.84
N VAL A 148 7.21 -1.57 -6.97
CA VAL A 148 7.18 -0.58 -8.07
C VAL A 148 6.58 0.73 -7.58
N LYS A 149 5.41 0.70 -6.92
CA LYS A 149 4.78 1.90 -6.35
C LYS A 149 5.68 2.58 -5.31
N PHE A 150 6.35 1.80 -4.46
CA PHE A 150 7.28 2.33 -3.47
C PHE A 150 8.46 3.05 -4.13
N ASN A 151 9.05 2.46 -5.17
CA ASN A 151 10.13 3.08 -5.93
C ASN A 151 9.67 4.34 -6.68
N GLU A 152 8.45 4.34 -7.24
CA GLU A 152 7.85 5.54 -7.83
C GLU A 152 7.70 6.67 -6.80
N VAL A 153 7.21 6.36 -5.60
CA VAL A 153 7.07 7.33 -4.51
C VAL A 153 8.43 7.84 -4.05
N LEU A 154 9.45 6.97 -3.95
CA LEU A 154 10.81 7.38 -3.64
C LEU A 154 11.38 8.33 -4.70
N ALA A 155 11.17 8.03 -5.99
CA ALA A 155 11.59 8.90 -7.08
C ALA A 155 10.89 10.27 -7.01
N LYS A 156 9.58 10.29 -6.78
CA LYS A 156 8.82 11.54 -6.56
C LYS A 156 9.33 12.31 -5.33
N ASN A 157 9.61 11.62 -4.23
CA ASN A 157 10.14 12.26 -3.02
C ASN A 157 11.52 12.87 -3.27
N LYS A 158 12.38 12.20 -4.05
CA LYS A 158 13.68 12.73 -4.46
C LYS A 158 13.54 14.01 -5.27
N VAL A 159 12.62 14.05 -6.24
CA VAL A 159 12.35 15.26 -7.03
C VAL A 159 11.83 16.39 -6.14
N LEU A 160 10.86 16.11 -5.26
CA LEU A 160 10.32 17.12 -4.33
C LEU A 160 11.40 17.68 -3.40
N ARG A 161 12.31 16.84 -2.88
CA ARG A 161 13.46 17.31 -2.08
C ARG A 161 14.34 18.26 -2.88
N GLN A 162 14.64 17.92 -4.13
CA GLN A 162 15.42 18.78 -5.01
C GLN A 162 14.73 20.12 -5.26
N THR A 163 13.41 20.11 -5.54
CA THR A 163 12.62 21.34 -5.68
C THR A 163 12.63 22.18 -4.41
N ILE A 164 12.53 21.57 -3.23
CA ILE A 164 12.63 22.28 -1.95
C ILE A 164 14.01 22.94 -1.80
N ASP A 165 15.09 22.22 -2.15
CA ASP A 165 16.45 22.77 -2.08
C ASP A 165 16.68 23.90 -3.10
N ASP A 166 16.09 23.80 -4.29
CA ASP A 166 16.09 24.86 -5.30
C ASP A 166 15.37 26.12 -4.80
N LEU A 167 14.14 25.97 -4.31
CA LEU A 167 13.37 27.08 -3.73
C LEU A 167 14.06 27.70 -2.51
N ARG A 168 14.74 26.90 -1.69
CA ARG A 168 15.55 27.41 -0.57
C ARG A 168 16.74 28.24 -1.05
N ARG A 169 17.43 27.79 -2.10
CA ARG A 169 18.52 28.57 -2.71
C ARG A 169 18.01 29.88 -3.28
N GLU A 170 16.91 29.85 -4.02
CA GLU A 170 16.25 31.05 -4.55
C GLU A 170 15.86 32.01 -3.43
N ARG A 171 15.23 31.52 -2.35
CA ARG A 171 14.87 32.34 -1.19
C ARG A 171 16.09 33.04 -0.56
N VAL A 172 17.22 32.35 -0.44
CA VAL A 172 18.47 32.97 0.07
C VAL A 172 18.96 34.06 -0.88
N VAL A 173 18.86 33.87 -2.19
CA VAL A 173 19.20 34.89 -3.17
C VAL A 173 18.26 36.09 -3.05
N PHE A 174 16.96 35.87 -2.93
CA PHE A 174 15.97 36.94 -2.72
C PHE A 174 16.23 37.69 -1.42
N ASP A 175 16.43 37.01 -0.30
CA ASP A 175 16.72 37.64 1.00
C ASP A 175 17.98 38.54 0.91
N ASN A 176 19.00 38.11 0.16
CA ASN A 176 20.20 38.91 -0.08
C ASN A 176 19.92 40.15 -0.94
N ILE A 177 19.07 40.04 -1.97
CA ILE A 177 18.66 41.17 -2.81
C ILE A 177 17.82 42.15 -1.98
N TYR A 178 16.85 41.66 -1.20
CA TYR A 178 16.02 42.49 -0.34
C TYR A 178 16.86 43.28 0.67
N ARG A 179 17.85 42.66 1.33
CA ARG A 179 18.75 43.39 2.24
C ARG A 179 19.57 44.47 1.53
N LYS A 180 20.00 44.23 0.30
CA LYS A 180 20.71 45.25 -0.50
C LYS A 180 19.78 46.41 -0.82
N LEU A 181 18.57 46.13 -1.31
CA LEU A 181 17.57 47.15 -1.62
C LEU A 181 17.16 47.96 -0.38
N GLU A 182 17.02 47.30 0.77
CA GLU A 182 16.71 47.96 2.04
C GLU A 182 17.84 48.92 2.47
N LYS A 183 19.09 48.48 2.34
CA LYS A 183 20.26 49.33 2.61
C LYS A 183 20.35 50.52 1.64
N ASP A 184 20.11 50.29 0.35
CA ASP A 184 20.10 51.36 -0.66
C ASP A 184 18.98 52.38 -0.37
N LEU A 185 17.82 51.90 0.10
CA LEU A 185 16.69 52.74 0.48
C LEU A 185 16.98 53.56 1.73
N GLU A 186 17.64 52.99 2.74
CA GLU A 186 18.12 53.73 3.90
C GLU A 186 19.16 54.79 3.52
N GLU A 187 20.10 54.45 2.63
CA GLU A 187 21.10 55.40 2.14
C GLU A 187 20.43 56.56 1.39
N LYS A 188 19.43 56.28 0.54
CA LYS A 188 18.67 57.31 -0.16
C LYS A 188 17.85 58.19 0.78
N LYS A 189 17.22 57.62 1.80
CA LYS A 189 16.54 58.39 2.86
C LYS A 189 17.51 59.32 3.59
N ARG A 190 18.73 58.84 3.89
CA ARG A 190 19.76 59.65 4.53
C ARG A 190 20.23 60.79 3.63
N GLN A 191 20.45 60.51 2.34
CA GLN A 191 20.78 61.55 1.36
C GLN A 191 19.67 62.60 1.26
N MET A 192 18.41 62.17 1.23
CA MET A 192 17.25 63.07 1.21
C MET A 192 17.18 63.94 2.48
N ALA A 193 17.38 63.34 3.66
CA ALA A 193 17.42 64.08 4.92
C ALA A 193 18.56 65.13 4.94
N ASN A 194 19.75 64.76 4.47
CA ASN A 194 20.88 65.68 4.37
C ASN A 194 20.59 66.85 3.42
N ILE A 195 19.95 66.60 2.26
CA ILE A 195 19.57 67.66 1.32
C ILE A 195 18.55 68.59 1.97
N ILE A 196 17.54 68.06 2.69
CA ILE A 196 16.55 68.87 3.41
C ILE A 196 17.24 69.74 4.47
N GLU A 197 18.19 69.19 5.23
CA GLU A 197 18.94 69.95 6.24
C GLU A 197 19.78 71.07 5.60
N LEU A 198 20.47 70.77 4.50
CA LEU A 198 21.23 71.76 3.73
C LEU A 198 20.33 72.84 3.12
N SER A 199 19.15 72.46 2.61
CA SER A 199 18.15 73.39 2.11
C SER A 199 17.63 74.29 3.23
N ASN A 200 17.31 73.73 4.41
CA ASN A 200 16.88 74.52 5.58
C ASN A 200 17.95 75.51 6.01
N LEU A 201 19.22 75.10 6.06
CA LEU A 201 20.34 76.00 6.36
C LEU A 201 20.45 77.13 5.34
N SER A 202 20.27 76.82 4.05
CA SER A 202 20.31 77.81 2.97
C SER A 202 19.14 78.79 3.07
N TYR A 203 17.95 78.32 3.47
CA TYR A 203 16.78 79.17 3.73
C TYR A 203 17.00 80.08 4.94
N GLU A 204 17.57 79.56 6.03
CA GLU A 204 17.89 80.34 7.23
C GLU A 204 18.91 81.44 6.91
N GLN A 205 19.98 81.12 6.15
CA GLN A 205 20.95 82.12 5.68
C GLN A 205 20.27 83.19 4.83
N ARG A 206 19.43 82.80 3.87
CA ARG A 206 18.70 83.75 3.02
C ARG A 206 17.79 84.65 3.85
N ASP A 207 17.05 84.10 4.79
CA ASP A 207 16.11 84.84 5.62
C ASP A 207 16.86 85.81 6.57
N ASN A 208 18.04 85.42 7.07
CA ASN A 208 18.94 86.31 7.79
C ASN A 208 19.39 87.50 6.93
N PHE A 209 19.83 87.25 5.69
CA PHE A 209 20.21 88.34 4.77
C PHE A 209 19.02 89.23 4.41
N GLN A 210 17.82 88.67 4.23
CA GLN A 210 16.61 89.47 4.00
C GLN A 210 16.27 90.36 5.20
N MET A 211 16.42 89.84 6.42
CA MET A 211 16.21 90.61 7.64
C MET A 211 17.25 91.73 7.78
N GLU A 212 18.50 91.48 7.42
CA GLU A 212 19.56 92.49 7.38
C GLU A 212 19.26 93.58 6.34
N ILE A 213 18.85 93.20 5.12
CA ILE A 213 18.43 94.15 4.08
C ILE A 213 17.27 95.01 4.56
N ALA A 214 16.24 94.41 5.18
CA ALA A 214 15.09 95.14 5.71
C ALA A 214 15.51 96.14 6.81
N ALA A 215 16.45 95.77 7.68
CA ALA A 215 17.02 96.66 8.69
C ALA A 215 17.77 97.84 8.06
N ILE A 216 18.59 97.59 7.03
CA ILE A 216 19.32 98.64 6.30
C ILE A 216 18.34 99.57 5.57
N GLU A 217 17.31 99.03 4.90
CA GLU A 217 16.29 99.86 4.26
C GLU A 217 15.51 100.73 5.26
N GLN A 218 15.23 100.21 6.46
CA GLN A 218 14.58 100.99 7.51
C GLN A 218 15.49 102.10 8.03
N ALA A 219 16.78 101.80 8.23
CA ALA A 219 17.78 102.79 8.63
C ALA A 219 17.93 103.90 7.56
N ASN A 220 18.06 103.53 6.29
CA ASN A 220 18.14 104.48 5.17
C ASN A 220 16.88 105.34 5.06
N ARG A 221 15.68 104.76 5.21
CA ARG A 221 14.42 105.52 5.21
C ARG A 221 14.38 106.54 6.35
N LYS A 222 14.84 106.16 7.53
CA LYS A 222 14.91 107.07 8.68
C LYS A 222 15.91 108.20 8.43
N GLU A 223 17.09 107.88 7.91
CA GLU A 223 18.10 108.89 7.57
C GLU A 223 17.62 109.86 6.47
N GLN A 224 16.91 109.36 5.46
CA GLN A 224 16.27 110.20 4.44
C GLN A 224 15.20 111.11 5.03
N GLN A 225 14.36 110.58 5.94
CA GLN A 225 13.35 111.38 6.62
C GLN A 225 14.00 112.46 7.51
N ASP A 226 15.03 112.09 8.28
CA ASP A 226 15.79 113.03 9.10
C ASP A 226 16.45 114.12 8.23
N PHE A 227 16.94 113.77 7.03
CA PHE A 227 17.50 114.72 6.06
C PHE A 227 16.44 115.65 5.46
N GLU A 228 15.26 115.12 5.10
CA GLU A 228 14.13 115.92 4.63
C GLU A 228 13.64 116.90 5.70
N ASP A 229 13.53 116.47 6.95
CA ASP A 229 13.15 117.32 8.08
C ASP A 229 14.18 118.44 8.29
N GLN A 230 15.48 118.13 8.26
CA GLN A 230 16.56 119.12 8.33
C GLN A 230 16.52 120.10 7.15
N MET A 231 16.22 119.61 5.94
CA MET A 231 16.09 120.45 4.76
C MET A 231 14.88 121.39 4.88
N MET A 232 13.75 120.89 5.36
CA MET A 232 12.55 121.71 5.63
C MET A 232 12.81 122.76 6.70
N GLU A 233 13.56 122.41 7.76
CA GLU A 233 13.94 123.37 8.81
C GLU A 233 14.86 124.47 8.26
N LEU A 234 15.84 124.10 7.42
CA LEU A 234 16.70 125.05 6.71
C LEU A 234 15.93 125.94 5.73
N ASP A 235 14.99 125.37 4.97
CA ASP A 235 14.13 126.11 4.04
C ASP A 235 13.22 127.09 4.80
N HIS A 236 12.65 126.65 5.92
CA HIS A 236 11.84 127.50 6.81
C HIS A 236 12.66 128.65 7.43
N MET A 237 13.90 128.40 7.86
CA MET A 237 14.80 129.45 8.32
C MET A 237 15.14 130.44 7.21
N MET A 238 15.36 129.97 5.98
CA MET A 238 15.67 130.82 4.83
C MET A 238 14.46 131.69 4.43
N ASP A 239 13.25 131.12 4.42
CA ASP A 239 11.99 131.86 4.22
C ASP A 239 11.75 132.88 5.34
N SER A 240 12.05 132.52 6.59
CA SER A 240 11.99 133.45 7.71
C SER A 240 12.98 134.61 7.55
N ILE A 241 14.19 134.37 7.02
CA ILE A 241 15.18 135.42 6.74
C ILE A 241 14.74 136.29 5.54
N LEU A 242 14.17 135.68 4.49
CA LEU A 242 13.62 136.36 3.32
C LEU A 242 12.39 137.22 3.66
N SER A 243 11.63 136.85 4.70
CA SER A 243 10.45 137.61 5.15
C SER A 243 10.76 138.94 5.86
N VAL A 244 12.04 139.22 6.18
CA VAL A 244 12.47 140.39 6.97
C VAL A 244 13.07 141.53 6.11
N GLU A 245 13.21 141.39 4.79
CA GLU A 245 13.62 142.49 3.89
C GLU A 245 12.42 143.14 3.18
N PRO A 246 12.14 144.45 3.37
CA PRO A 246 10.90 145.05 2.89
C PRO A 246 10.98 145.42 1.40
N MET A 247 9.98 144.96 0.65
CA MET A 247 9.15 145.77 -0.26
C MET A 247 9.87 146.93 -0.99
N ARG A 248 10.73 146.64 -1.99
CA ARG A 248 11.13 147.62 -3.02
C ARG A 248 11.40 147.00 -4.39
N ARG A 249 10.32 146.81 -5.19
CA ARG A 249 10.16 147.43 -6.53
C ARG A 249 8.91 146.90 -7.24
N SER A 250 7.97 147.80 -7.47
CA SER A 250 6.82 147.62 -8.36
C SER A 250 7.09 148.33 -9.68
N ARG A 251 6.90 147.64 -10.83
CA ARG A 251 6.06 148.04 -11.99
C ARG A 251 6.56 147.54 -13.36
N ARG A 252 5.61 146.89 -14.06
CA ARG A 252 5.33 146.87 -15.52
C ARG A 252 6.47 146.52 -16.50
N ARG A 253 6.32 145.39 -17.20
CA ARG A 253 5.90 145.36 -18.64
C ARG A 253 5.69 143.92 -19.09
N GLY A 254 4.64 143.72 -19.89
CA GLY A 254 4.47 142.48 -20.63
C GLY A 254 5.31 142.44 -21.91
N ARG A 255 5.43 141.20 -22.39
CA ARG A 255 5.54 140.74 -23.78
C ARG A 255 6.90 140.78 -24.49
N ASN A 256 7.30 139.57 -24.89
CA ASN A 256 8.17 139.11 -25.99
C ASN A 256 9.70 139.27 -25.89
N GLY A 257 10.38 138.13 -26.05
CA GLY A 257 11.44 138.00 -27.07
C GLY A 257 12.81 137.47 -26.65
N ALA A 258 13.05 136.20 -27.02
CA ALA A 258 14.27 135.65 -27.66
C ALA A 258 15.59 135.43 -26.86
N SER A 259 15.98 134.14 -26.81
CA SER A 259 17.28 133.52 -27.20
C SER A 259 18.59 134.03 -26.56
N THR A 260 19.61 133.23 -26.19
CA THR A 260 20.12 131.92 -26.65
C THR A 260 21.20 131.42 -25.68
N ASN A 261 21.51 130.11 -25.76
CA ASN A 261 22.75 129.41 -25.37
C ASN A 261 22.99 129.17 -23.86
N ASP A 262 23.46 128.01 -23.39
CA ASP A 262 24.17 126.92 -24.08
C ASP A 262 24.29 125.66 -23.20
N LEU A 263 24.39 124.49 -23.87
CA LEU A 263 25.15 123.28 -23.51
C LEU A 263 24.57 122.35 -22.41
N ARG A 264 24.07 121.13 -22.76
CA ARG A 264 24.79 119.90 -23.19
C ARG A 264 25.36 119.13 -21.96
N HIS A 265 25.49 117.81 -21.90
CA HIS A 265 25.59 116.69 -22.85
C HIS A 265 25.58 115.38 -22.01
N GLU A 266 25.45 114.14 -22.47
CA GLU A 266 25.57 113.45 -23.78
C GLU A 266 24.94 112.05 -23.56
N GLY A 267 24.40 111.27 -24.50
CA GLY A 267 24.36 111.13 -25.97
C GLY A 267 24.08 109.62 -26.20
N SER A 268 23.56 109.08 -27.29
CA SER A 268 23.40 109.38 -28.74
C SER A 268 22.53 108.22 -29.28
N ARG A 269 21.80 108.20 -30.41
CA ARG A 269 21.52 109.01 -31.63
C ARG A 269 20.40 108.21 -32.36
N THR A 270 19.23 108.73 -32.73
CA THR A 270 18.83 109.57 -33.92
C THR A 270 19.21 108.93 -35.27
N ASP A 271 18.46 109.00 -36.39
CA ASP A 271 17.49 109.98 -36.93
C ASP A 271 16.82 109.32 -38.19
N LEU A 272 15.50 109.36 -38.46
CA LEU A 272 14.71 110.33 -39.26
C LEU A 272 15.48 111.01 -40.42
N GLY A 273 14.97 111.32 -41.62
CA GLY A 273 13.65 111.26 -42.28
C GLY A 273 13.78 112.02 -43.63
N ASN A 274 12.71 112.04 -44.45
CA ASN A 274 12.18 113.18 -45.24
C ASN A 274 11.52 112.80 -46.60
N SER A 275 10.55 113.65 -46.97
CA SER A 275 9.50 113.73 -48.02
C SER A 275 9.82 113.41 -49.51
N GLY A 276 8.79 112.95 -50.27
CA GLY A 276 8.74 112.87 -51.75
C GLY A 276 8.32 114.20 -52.44
N PRO A 277 7.82 114.26 -53.71
CA PRO A 277 7.61 113.23 -54.76
C PRO A 277 8.00 113.69 -56.23
N MET A 278 7.69 112.84 -57.24
CA MET A 278 7.56 113.10 -58.72
C MET A 278 8.81 113.17 -59.60
N GLY A 279 8.78 112.42 -60.72
CA GLY A 279 9.59 112.72 -61.92
C GLY A 279 9.94 111.51 -62.79
N LEU A 280 9.20 111.35 -63.90
CA LEU A 280 9.51 110.49 -65.04
C LEU A 280 10.89 110.82 -65.66
N ASP A 281 11.64 109.80 -66.12
CA ASP A 281 12.04 109.69 -67.54
C ASP A 281 12.55 108.28 -67.85
N ASP A 282 12.16 107.83 -69.03
CA ASP A 282 12.37 106.60 -69.74
C ASP A 282 13.66 106.75 -70.57
N SER A 283 14.53 105.72 -70.60
CA SER A 283 15.26 105.35 -71.83
C SER A 283 16.21 104.15 -71.64
N ASN A 284 15.71 103.01 -72.10
CA ASN A 284 16.36 102.13 -73.07
C ASN A 284 17.46 101.14 -72.59
N ARG A 285 17.06 99.88 -72.35
CA ARG A 285 17.58 98.74 -73.14
C ARG A 285 16.74 97.46 -72.94
N MET A 286 16.19 96.99 -74.06
CA MET A 286 15.59 95.66 -74.22
C MET A 286 16.51 94.52 -73.75
N LEU A 287 16.01 93.61 -72.92
CA LEU A 287 16.43 92.20 -72.84
C LEU A 287 15.25 91.33 -72.35
N SER A 288 15.28 90.04 -72.71
CA SER A 288 14.17 89.07 -72.76
C SER A 288 13.38 88.86 -71.45
N GLN A 289 12.05 89.00 -71.51
CA GLN A 289 11.10 88.81 -70.39
C GLN A 289 11.03 87.38 -69.83
N GLU A 290 11.60 86.38 -70.50
CA GLU A 290 11.53 84.99 -70.05
C GLU A 290 12.71 84.56 -69.18
N ASP A 291 13.86 85.22 -69.29
CA ASP A 291 15.05 84.89 -68.48
C ASP A 291 15.10 85.72 -67.20
N GLU A 292 14.56 86.95 -67.21
CA GLU A 292 14.45 87.80 -66.02
C GLU A 292 13.39 87.26 -65.05
N ALA A 293 12.26 86.76 -65.56
CA ALA A 293 11.25 86.09 -64.74
C ALA A 293 11.79 84.80 -64.11
N LYS A 294 12.60 84.01 -64.85
CA LYS A 294 13.23 82.79 -64.32
C LYS A 294 14.33 83.08 -63.31
N LEU A 295 15.20 84.08 -63.55
CA LEU A 295 16.21 84.50 -62.58
C LEU A 295 15.59 85.13 -61.33
N GLN A 296 14.48 85.86 -61.48
CA GLN A 296 13.74 86.45 -60.38
C GLN A 296 12.92 85.40 -59.64
N GLU A 297 12.43 84.37 -60.31
CA GLU A 297 11.79 83.20 -59.71
C GLU A 297 12.82 82.30 -59.01
N GLU A 298 14.02 82.09 -59.56
CA GLU A 298 15.14 81.40 -58.89
C GLU A 298 15.68 82.20 -57.70
N MET A 299 15.81 83.52 -57.81
CA MET A 299 16.12 84.40 -56.68
C MET A 299 15.00 84.39 -55.64
N ASN A 300 13.73 84.45 -56.05
CA ASN A 300 12.59 84.39 -55.14
C ASN A 300 12.44 83.01 -54.51
N GLN A 301 12.77 81.93 -55.23
CA GLN A 301 12.84 80.57 -54.70
C GLN A 301 14.01 80.42 -53.74
N GLY A 302 15.20 80.93 -54.08
CA GLY A 302 16.35 81.00 -53.17
C GLY A 302 16.07 81.84 -51.94
N THR A 303 15.33 82.94 -52.08
CA THR A 303 14.88 83.78 -50.97
C THR A 303 13.78 83.09 -50.15
N ARG A 304 12.86 82.34 -50.77
CA ARG A 304 11.86 81.51 -50.08
C ARG A 304 12.50 80.32 -49.38
N GLN A 305 13.55 79.75 -49.95
CA GLN A 305 14.34 78.68 -49.37
C GLN A 305 15.11 79.23 -48.18
N LEU A 306 15.78 80.37 -48.32
CA LEU A 306 16.44 81.08 -47.22
C LEU A 306 15.45 81.54 -46.13
N MET A 307 14.24 81.97 -46.49
CA MET A 307 13.19 82.32 -45.53
C MET A 307 12.62 81.08 -44.85
N LYS A 308 12.46 79.95 -45.54
CA LYS A 308 12.09 78.65 -44.94
C LYS A 308 13.20 78.09 -44.07
N ASP A 309 14.46 78.24 -44.47
CA ASP A 309 15.64 77.81 -43.71
C ASP A 309 15.83 78.72 -42.49
N ARG A 310 15.53 80.03 -42.63
CA ARG A 310 15.49 81.00 -41.53
C ARG A 310 14.32 80.74 -40.59
N GLU A 311 13.13 80.47 -41.10
CA GLU A 311 11.97 80.08 -40.31
C GLU A 311 12.23 78.75 -39.61
N ALA A 312 12.75 77.73 -40.28
CA ALA A 312 13.13 76.45 -39.68
C ALA A 312 14.25 76.63 -38.64
N ALA A 313 15.22 77.52 -38.88
CA ALA A 313 16.23 77.91 -37.90
C ALA A 313 15.60 78.67 -36.72
N GLU A 314 14.57 79.47 -36.95
CA GLU A 314 13.84 80.19 -35.91
C GLU A 314 12.93 79.24 -35.10
N THR A 315 12.27 78.26 -35.72
CA THR A 315 11.52 77.19 -35.04
C THR A 315 12.47 76.23 -34.32
N SER A 316 13.67 76.04 -34.85
CA SER A 316 14.77 75.34 -34.17
C SER A 316 15.24 76.13 -32.96
N MET A 317 15.49 77.44 -33.09
CA MET A 317 15.85 78.31 -31.97
C MET A 317 14.75 78.37 -30.91
N LYS A 318 13.48 78.48 -31.29
CA LYS A 318 12.36 78.44 -30.34
C LYS A 318 12.25 77.08 -29.64
N ARG A 319 12.56 75.97 -30.33
CA ARG A 319 12.68 74.66 -29.70
C ARG A 319 13.85 74.60 -28.72
N VAL A 320 15.02 75.12 -29.10
CA VAL A 320 16.20 75.19 -28.22
C VAL A 320 15.89 76.07 -27.01
N GLN A 321 15.24 77.22 -27.18
CA GLN A 321 14.80 78.09 -26.10
C GLN A 321 13.77 77.40 -25.19
N ASN A 322 12.81 76.65 -25.74
CA ASN A 322 11.87 75.86 -24.94
C ASN A 322 12.58 74.74 -24.17
N PHE A 323 13.55 74.07 -24.79
CA PHE A 323 14.36 73.05 -24.12
C PHE A 323 15.25 73.69 -23.06
N GLU A 324 15.80 74.88 -23.30
CA GLU A 324 16.64 75.65 -22.38
C GLU A 324 15.82 76.20 -21.20
N GLU A 325 14.59 76.67 -21.42
CA GLU A 325 13.64 77.05 -20.36
C GLU A 325 13.19 75.84 -19.54
N ALA A 326 12.89 74.71 -20.19
CA ALA A 326 12.58 73.45 -19.50
C ALA A 326 13.81 72.95 -18.71
N PHE A 327 15.01 73.06 -19.28
CA PHE A 327 16.27 72.74 -18.60
C PHE A 327 16.52 73.64 -17.41
N ASN A 328 16.27 74.94 -17.55
CA ASN A 328 16.43 75.90 -16.45
C ASN A 328 15.38 75.68 -15.35
N LYS A 329 14.16 75.27 -15.68
CA LYS A 329 13.16 74.84 -14.70
C LYS A 329 13.58 73.56 -13.98
N ILE A 330 14.11 72.57 -14.71
CA ILE A 330 14.62 71.33 -14.10
C ILE A 330 15.87 71.61 -13.27
N ARG A 331 16.78 72.47 -13.74
CA ARG A 331 17.98 72.93 -13.01
C ARG A 331 17.60 73.68 -11.73
N ALA A 332 16.57 74.52 -11.78
CA ALA A 332 16.04 75.22 -10.61
C ALA A 332 15.35 74.26 -9.62
N ALA A 333 14.70 73.20 -10.10
CA ALA A 333 14.01 72.21 -9.27
C ALA A 333 14.95 71.13 -8.70
N THR A 334 16.03 70.77 -9.41
CA THR A 334 16.94 69.68 -9.06
C THR A 334 18.28 70.15 -8.47
N GLY A 335 18.67 71.41 -8.68
CA GLY A 335 19.89 72.01 -8.12
C GLY A 335 21.21 71.52 -8.73
N ILE A 336 21.18 70.63 -9.72
CA ILE A 336 22.37 70.05 -10.37
C ILE A 336 22.92 71.06 -11.39
N GLN A 337 24.19 71.44 -11.25
CA GLN A 337 24.83 72.48 -12.09
C GLN A 337 25.47 71.91 -13.37
N ASP A 338 25.77 70.61 -13.40
CA ASP A 338 26.35 69.92 -14.55
C ASP A 338 25.27 69.27 -15.43
N VAL A 339 25.26 69.65 -16.72
CA VAL A 339 24.30 69.18 -17.71
C VAL A 339 24.46 67.68 -17.97
N ASP A 340 25.70 67.19 -17.98
CA ASP A 340 25.98 65.77 -18.26
C ASP A 340 25.58 64.86 -17.07
N GLU A 341 25.60 65.40 -15.85
CA GLU A 341 25.13 64.70 -14.65
C GLU A 341 23.59 64.67 -14.60
N LEU A 342 22.93 65.77 -14.98
CA LEU A 342 21.46 65.81 -15.05
C LEU A 342 20.92 64.84 -16.09
N VAL A 343 21.50 64.80 -17.30
CA VAL A 343 21.08 63.86 -18.36
C VAL A 343 21.31 62.41 -17.92
N ARG A 344 22.45 62.10 -17.31
CA ARG A 344 22.70 60.73 -16.78
C ARG A 344 21.73 60.34 -15.68
N THR A 345 21.35 61.28 -14.81
CA THR A 345 20.38 61.03 -13.73
C THR A 345 18.96 60.88 -14.29
N PHE A 346 18.62 61.65 -15.33
CA PHE A 346 17.32 61.56 -15.99
C PHE A 346 17.17 60.26 -16.77
N ILE A 347 18.19 59.84 -17.52
CA ILE A 347 18.21 58.52 -18.20
C ILE A 347 18.08 57.41 -17.17
N LYS A 348 18.81 57.48 -16.05
CA LYS A 348 18.71 56.47 -14.99
C LYS A 348 17.31 56.44 -14.36
N ASN A 349 16.70 57.61 -14.14
CA ASN A 349 15.34 57.70 -13.63
C ASN A 349 14.31 57.24 -14.68
N GLU A 350 14.53 57.49 -15.96
CA GLU A 350 13.69 57.04 -17.07
C GLU A 350 13.77 55.51 -17.22
N ASP A 351 14.96 54.93 -17.13
CA ASP A 351 15.16 53.48 -17.09
C ASP A 351 14.49 52.83 -15.86
N GLN A 352 14.58 53.49 -14.70
CA GLN A 352 13.86 53.06 -13.50
C GLN A 352 12.35 53.19 -13.66
N ASN A 353 11.86 54.27 -14.28
CA ASN A 353 10.44 54.46 -14.54
C ASN A 353 9.92 53.45 -15.55
N PHE A 354 10.70 53.13 -16.58
CA PHE A 354 10.37 52.11 -17.57
C PHE A 354 10.32 50.71 -16.93
N SER A 355 11.27 50.42 -16.04
CA SER A 355 11.27 49.18 -15.26
C SER A 355 10.07 49.09 -14.31
N LEU A 356 9.73 50.19 -13.63
CA LEU A 356 8.53 50.29 -12.78
C LEU A 356 7.25 50.14 -13.60
N PHE A 357 7.18 50.74 -14.78
CA PHE A 357 6.03 50.61 -15.67
C PHE A 357 5.83 49.17 -16.15
N ASN A 358 6.91 48.47 -16.50
CA ASN A 358 6.86 47.05 -16.84
C ASN A 358 6.43 46.20 -15.65
N TYR A 359 6.94 46.48 -14.45
CA TYR A 359 6.54 45.79 -13.23
C TYR A 359 5.07 46.04 -12.89
N VAL A 360 4.58 47.29 -13.01
CA VAL A 360 3.17 47.62 -12.81
C VAL A 360 2.28 46.89 -13.82
N ASN A 361 2.69 46.81 -15.09
CA ASN A 361 1.95 46.05 -16.10
C ASN A 361 1.94 44.54 -15.80
N GLU A 362 3.06 44.00 -15.32
CA GLU A 362 3.15 42.59 -14.95
C GLU A 362 2.31 42.28 -13.71
N GLN A 363 2.34 43.14 -12.69
CA GLN A 363 1.46 43.06 -11.53
C GLN A 363 -0.02 43.23 -11.91
N THR A 364 -0.33 44.10 -12.89
CA THR A 364 -1.71 44.26 -13.39
C THR A 364 -2.18 42.98 -14.08
N ASN A 365 -1.35 42.36 -14.91
CA ASN A 365 -1.66 41.07 -15.54
C ASN A 365 -1.79 39.93 -14.50
N GLU A 366 -1.01 39.97 -13.42
CA GLU A 366 -1.10 39.00 -12.33
C GLU A 366 -2.38 39.19 -11.51
N ILE A 367 -2.77 40.44 -11.25
CA ILE A 367 -4.06 40.79 -10.63
C ILE A 367 -5.21 40.29 -11.49
N GLU A 368 -5.22 40.54 -12.80
CA GLU A 368 -6.27 40.06 -13.70
C GLU A 368 -6.39 38.52 -13.69
N LYS A 369 -5.26 37.80 -13.68
CA LYS A 369 -5.26 36.33 -13.57
C LYS A 369 -5.80 35.85 -12.22
N LEU A 370 -5.43 36.50 -11.13
CA LEU A 370 -5.92 36.15 -9.79
C LEU A 370 -7.42 36.46 -9.66
N GLU A 371 -7.89 37.56 -10.23
CA GLU A 371 -9.31 37.91 -10.29
C GLU A 371 -10.11 36.89 -11.11
N GLU A 372 -9.59 36.42 -12.25
CA GLU A 372 -10.20 35.35 -13.05
C GLU A 372 -10.27 34.02 -12.27
N GLN A 373 -9.21 33.66 -11.54
CA GLN A 373 -9.21 32.47 -10.67
C GLN A 373 -10.22 32.58 -9.52
N ILE A 374 -10.31 33.74 -8.86
CA ILE A 374 -11.28 33.99 -7.81
C ILE A 374 -12.70 33.91 -8.36
N GLN A 375 -12.93 34.47 -9.55
CA GLN A 375 -14.23 34.41 -10.22
C GLN A 375 -14.60 32.96 -10.58
N GLY A 376 -13.67 32.18 -11.12
CA GLY A 376 -13.86 30.76 -11.41
C GLY A 376 -14.20 29.93 -10.16
N LEU A 377 -13.47 30.15 -9.06
CA LEU A 377 -13.73 29.48 -7.78
C LEU A 377 -15.10 29.87 -7.20
N ARG A 378 -15.50 31.14 -7.31
CA ARG A 378 -16.83 31.60 -6.87
C ARG A 378 -17.96 31.02 -7.72
N GLU A 379 -17.73 30.84 -9.02
CA GLU A 379 -18.70 30.19 -9.92
C GLU A 379 -18.78 28.68 -9.69
N GLU A 380 -17.69 28.04 -9.31
CA GLU A 380 -17.70 26.65 -8.83
C GLU A 380 -18.44 26.53 -7.50
N GLU A 381 -18.16 27.42 -6.53
CA GLU A 381 -18.88 27.48 -5.26
C GLU A 381 -20.39 27.72 -5.47
N ALA A 382 -20.75 28.63 -6.37
CA ALA A 382 -22.15 28.88 -6.75
C ALA A 382 -22.78 27.67 -7.45
N ARG A 383 -22.04 26.97 -8.34
CA ARG A 383 -22.51 25.72 -8.97
C ARG A 383 -22.76 24.63 -7.92
N TYR A 384 -21.83 24.42 -7.00
CA TYR A 384 -21.99 23.44 -5.92
C TYR A 384 -23.11 23.83 -4.94
N ALA A 385 -23.33 25.13 -4.72
CA ALA A 385 -24.44 25.61 -3.89
C ALA A 385 -25.81 25.50 -4.61
N GLN A 386 -25.84 25.60 -5.94
CA GLN A 386 -27.06 25.56 -6.75
C GLN A 386 -27.44 24.14 -7.21
N GLU A 387 -26.56 23.16 -7.05
CA GLU A 387 -26.83 21.73 -7.28
C GLU A 387 -27.77 21.16 -6.20
N SER A 388 -29.03 21.59 -6.28
CA SER A 388 -30.10 21.26 -5.35
C SER A 388 -30.82 19.97 -5.78
N GLY A 389 -30.82 18.98 -4.89
CA GLY A 389 -31.82 17.90 -4.87
C GLY A 389 -31.24 16.50 -4.63
N ASP A 390 -30.64 15.92 -5.67
CA ASP A 390 -30.18 14.52 -5.63
C ASP A 390 -28.67 14.38 -5.43
N ASP A 391 -27.85 15.23 -6.06
CA ASP A 391 -26.39 15.14 -5.93
C ASP A 391 -25.88 15.61 -4.56
N ALA A 392 -26.51 16.59 -3.93
CA ALA A 392 -26.22 16.98 -2.55
C ALA A 392 -26.48 15.83 -1.55
N ASN A 393 -27.51 15.00 -1.79
CA ASN A 393 -27.81 13.84 -0.96
C ASN A 393 -26.82 12.69 -1.21
N GLN A 394 -26.40 12.48 -2.46
CA GLN A 394 -25.35 11.52 -2.79
C GLN A 394 -24.01 11.94 -2.19
N HIS A 395 -23.63 13.21 -2.29
CA HIS A 395 -22.42 13.75 -1.70
C HIS A 395 -22.44 13.63 -0.17
N LYS A 396 -23.58 13.93 0.47
CA LYS A 396 -23.76 13.73 1.91
C LYS A 396 -23.68 12.24 2.31
N ALA A 397 -24.16 11.33 1.48
CA ALA A 397 -24.05 9.90 1.70
C ALA A 397 -22.60 9.41 1.56
N ILE A 398 -21.87 9.91 0.56
CA ILE A 398 -20.44 9.60 0.36
C ILE A 398 -19.60 10.15 1.50
N LEU A 399 -19.83 11.40 1.93
CA LEU A 399 -19.15 11.97 3.09
C LEU A 399 -19.40 11.14 4.35
N LYS A 400 -20.63 10.69 4.58
CA LYS A 400 -20.97 9.84 5.71
C LYS A 400 -20.32 8.45 5.64
N ASP A 401 -20.22 7.86 4.45
CA ASP A 401 -19.51 6.59 4.24
C ASP A 401 -18.00 6.74 4.45
N LEU A 402 -17.40 7.82 3.94
CA LEU A 402 -16.00 8.15 4.15
C LEU A 402 -15.70 8.42 5.63
N GLU A 403 -16.58 9.13 6.33
CA GLU A 403 -16.47 9.38 7.77
C GLU A 403 -16.57 8.07 8.58
N ALA A 404 -17.47 7.16 8.20
CA ALA A 404 -17.56 5.83 8.82
C ALA A 404 -16.31 4.97 8.55
N ARG A 405 -15.77 5.00 7.32
CA ARG A 405 -14.52 4.30 6.98
C ARG A 405 -13.31 4.89 7.71
N LEU A 406 -13.25 6.21 7.85
CA LEU A 406 -12.23 6.91 8.63
C LEU A 406 -12.28 6.42 10.08
N GLN A 407 -13.45 6.49 10.72
CA GLN A 407 -13.62 6.07 12.10
C GLN A 407 -13.30 4.59 12.32
N ALA A 408 -13.67 3.71 11.38
CA ALA A 408 -13.32 2.30 11.45
C ALA A 408 -11.80 2.08 11.34
N THR A 409 -11.13 2.84 10.47
CA THR A 409 -9.68 2.77 10.28
C THR A 409 -8.94 3.31 11.49
N GLU A 410 -9.39 4.43 12.06
CA GLU A 410 -8.86 5.01 13.30
C GLU A 410 -9.00 4.03 14.47
N SER A 411 -10.18 3.41 14.65
CA SER A 411 -10.37 2.39 15.71
C SER A 411 -9.44 1.18 15.53
N MET A 412 -9.16 0.77 14.30
CA MET A 412 -8.20 -0.31 14.05
C MET A 412 -6.76 0.14 14.30
N ALA A 413 -6.40 1.37 13.95
CA ALA A 413 -5.10 1.95 14.23
C ALA A 413 -4.84 2.03 15.75
N GLU A 414 -5.79 2.52 16.54
CA GLU A 414 -5.72 2.55 18.01
C GLU A 414 -5.51 1.14 18.60
N LYS A 415 -6.22 0.13 18.07
CA LYS A 415 -6.03 -1.26 18.50
C LYS A 415 -4.62 -1.78 18.21
N TYR A 416 -4.06 -1.46 17.04
CA TYR A 416 -2.71 -1.87 16.70
C TYR A 416 -1.65 -1.11 17.50
N GLU A 417 -1.89 0.16 17.81
CA GLU A 417 -1.05 0.95 18.69
C GLU A 417 -1.01 0.36 20.10
N HIS A 418 -2.18 0.03 20.67
CA HIS A 418 -2.27 -0.66 21.96
C HIS A 418 -1.51 -2.00 21.95
N LYS A 419 -1.69 -2.83 20.92
CA LYS A 419 -0.95 -4.10 20.79
C LYS A 419 0.56 -3.88 20.69
N CYS A 420 1.01 -2.83 20.02
CA CYS A 420 2.43 -2.50 19.90
C CYS A 420 3.02 -2.07 21.24
N VAL A 421 2.29 -1.27 22.02
CA VAL A 421 2.67 -0.86 23.38
C VAL A 421 2.75 -2.08 24.31
N ASP A 422 1.76 -2.98 24.27
CA ASP A 422 1.75 -4.20 25.06
C ASP A 422 2.93 -5.12 24.69
N ALA A 423 3.17 -5.32 23.39
CA ALA A 423 4.30 -6.11 22.89
C ALA A 423 5.64 -5.50 23.33
N SER A 424 5.81 -4.19 23.22
CA SER A 424 7.00 -3.47 23.69
C SER A 424 7.22 -3.63 25.20
N ALA A 425 6.14 -3.57 25.99
CA ALA A 425 6.20 -3.80 27.43
C ALA A 425 6.56 -5.27 27.79
N THR A 426 6.14 -6.24 26.98
CA THR A 426 6.60 -7.64 27.14
C THR A 426 8.07 -7.79 26.77
N LEU A 427 8.53 -7.12 25.71
CA LEU A 427 9.90 -7.20 25.23
C LEU A 427 10.88 -6.58 26.24
N GLU A 428 10.53 -5.44 26.85
CA GLU A 428 11.36 -4.83 27.88
C GLU A 428 11.42 -5.69 29.17
N ARG A 429 10.33 -6.42 29.49
CA ARG A 429 10.35 -7.43 30.57
C ARG A 429 11.30 -8.59 30.23
N LEU A 430 11.26 -9.10 29.00
CA LEU A 430 12.15 -10.16 28.52
C LEU A 430 13.61 -9.72 28.54
N LYS A 431 13.92 -8.53 28.02
CA LYS A 431 15.26 -7.93 28.03
C LYS A 431 15.85 -7.88 29.45
N ARG A 432 15.08 -7.40 30.44
CA ARG A 432 15.49 -7.40 31.84
C ARG A 432 15.68 -8.82 32.40
N GLY A 433 14.78 -9.75 32.06
CA GLY A 433 14.88 -11.15 32.46
C GLY A 433 16.15 -11.82 31.94
N ILE A 434 16.43 -11.65 30.66
CA ILE A 434 17.62 -12.20 29.98
C ILE A 434 18.90 -11.60 30.54
N GLN A 435 18.93 -10.29 30.79
CA GLN A 435 20.06 -9.63 31.42
C GLN A 435 20.34 -10.20 32.83
N SER A 436 19.29 -10.43 33.61
CA SER A 436 19.38 -11.02 34.95
C SER A 436 19.90 -12.45 34.89
N THR A 437 19.38 -13.29 34.00
CA THR A 437 19.84 -14.68 33.83
C THR A 437 21.29 -14.74 33.34
N PHE A 438 21.67 -13.89 32.37
CA PHE A 438 23.04 -13.81 31.88
C PHE A 438 24.05 -13.47 32.99
N LYS A 439 23.66 -12.56 33.89
CA LYS A 439 24.47 -12.20 35.07
C LYS A 439 24.53 -13.32 36.10
N ASN A 440 23.40 -14.00 36.38
CA ASN A 440 23.30 -15.03 37.42
C ASN A 440 24.00 -16.34 37.06
N ILE A 441 24.04 -16.71 35.77
CA ILE A 441 24.71 -17.93 35.29
C ILE A 441 26.23 -17.68 35.07
N GLU A 442 26.70 -16.46 35.39
CA GLU A 442 28.11 -16.05 35.28
C GLU A 442 28.69 -16.31 33.88
N CYS A 443 27.96 -15.91 32.83
CA CYS A 443 28.41 -16.02 31.44
C CYS A 443 29.64 -15.13 31.09
N GLY A 444 30.36 -14.63 32.09
CA GLY A 444 31.43 -13.63 31.98
C GLY A 444 32.60 -14.06 31.08
N SER A 445 32.90 -15.36 30.97
CA SER A 445 33.96 -15.85 30.08
C SER A 445 33.62 -15.71 28.59
N MET A 446 32.34 -15.55 28.23
CA MET A 446 31.88 -15.28 26.85
C MET A 446 31.56 -13.80 26.62
N SER A 447 31.72 -12.95 27.64
CA SER A 447 31.41 -11.53 27.57
C SER A 447 32.34 -10.76 26.63
N ASP A 448 33.55 -11.25 26.36
CA ASP A 448 34.52 -10.62 25.45
C ASP A 448 34.12 -10.72 23.96
N MET A 449 33.14 -11.57 23.63
CA MET A 449 32.62 -11.71 22.25
C MET A 449 31.51 -10.71 21.90
N ILE A 450 30.94 -10.00 22.88
CA ILE A 450 29.89 -9.00 22.65
C ILE A 450 30.42 -7.61 23.01
N SER A 451 30.40 -6.68 22.06
CA SER A 451 30.85 -5.30 22.26
C SER A 451 29.97 -4.49 23.22
N GLU A 452 28.72 -4.92 23.43
CA GLU A 452 27.75 -4.28 24.32
C GLU A 452 27.37 -5.22 25.47
N SER A 453 27.49 -4.72 26.70
CA SER A 453 27.16 -5.44 27.93
C SER A 453 25.65 -5.48 28.24
N THR A 454 24.83 -4.79 27.43
CA THR A 454 23.38 -4.67 27.62
C THR A 454 22.61 -5.40 26.53
N VAL A 455 21.59 -6.16 26.94
CA VAL A 455 20.63 -6.78 26.04
C VAL A 455 19.83 -5.67 25.34
N THR A 456 19.72 -5.74 24.02
CA THR A 456 18.93 -4.92 23.09
C THR A 456 18.09 -5.85 22.21
N GLU A 457 17.10 -5.32 21.49
CA GLU A 457 16.21 -6.14 20.67
C GLU A 457 16.97 -6.97 19.61
N THR A 458 18.02 -6.38 19.04
CA THR A 458 18.85 -7.01 17.99
C THR A 458 19.77 -8.11 18.53
N ASN A 459 20.28 -7.94 19.76
CA ASN A 459 21.25 -8.87 20.34
C ASN A 459 20.62 -9.90 21.31
N MET A 460 19.31 -9.81 21.58
CA MET A 460 18.59 -10.65 22.54
C MET A 460 18.74 -12.16 22.26
N MET A 461 18.69 -12.56 20.99
CA MET A 461 18.89 -13.96 20.57
C MET A 461 20.32 -14.45 20.85
N THR A 462 21.31 -13.57 20.69
CA THR A 462 22.72 -13.89 20.99
C THR A 462 22.92 -14.11 22.48
N PHE A 463 22.36 -13.23 23.33
CA PHE A 463 22.41 -13.39 24.78
C PHE A 463 21.69 -14.67 25.26
N LEU A 464 20.54 -15.01 24.67
CA LEU A 464 19.84 -16.26 24.95
C LEU A 464 20.66 -17.49 24.56
N GLY A 465 21.28 -17.49 23.38
CA GLY A 465 22.15 -18.57 22.93
C GLY A 465 23.36 -18.79 23.85
N MET A 466 23.97 -17.71 24.34
CA MET A 466 25.04 -17.80 25.34
C MET A 466 24.56 -18.34 26.69
N CYS A 467 23.37 -17.90 27.15
CA CYS A 467 22.76 -18.44 28.36
C CYS A 467 22.47 -19.95 28.21
N GLU A 468 21.97 -20.37 27.05
CA GLU A 468 21.69 -21.78 26.74
C GLU A 468 22.97 -22.62 26.74
N GLN A 469 24.02 -22.17 26.05
CA GLN A 469 25.31 -22.85 26.03
C GLN A 469 25.86 -23.02 27.46
N ARG A 470 25.84 -21.95 28.25
CA ARG A 470 26.33 -22.00 29.63
C ARG A 470 25.48 -22.91 30.53
N ALA A 471 24.16 -22.85 30.39
CA ALA A 471 23.25 -23.75 31.11
C ALA A 471 23.54 -25.22 30.77
N ASN A 472 23.79 -25.54 29.50
CA ASN A 472 24.15 -26.88 29.06
C ASN A 472 25.50 -27.34 29.64
N GLU A 473 26.51 -26.48 29.70
CA GLU A 473 27.80 -26.79 30.35
C GLU A 473 27.62 -27.13 31.84
N ILE A 474 26.82 -26.33 32.56
CA ILE A 474 26.53 -26.56 33.99
C ILE A 474 25.78 -27.89 34.16
N LEU A 475 24.80 -28.18 33.31
CA LEU A 475 24.06 -29.44 33.35
C LEU A 475 24.96 -30.65 33.06
N GLN A 476 25.89 -30.55 32.11
CA GLN A 476 26.87 -31.60 31.82
C GLN A 476 27.82 -31.82 33.00
N ALA A 477 28.33 -30.73 33.60
CA ALA A 477 29.18 -30.80 34.80
C ALA A 477 28.43 -31.44 35.98
N TYR A 478 27.16 -31.06 36.19
CA TYR A 478 26.31 -31.66 37.22
C TYR A 478 26.06 -33.14 36.96
N ALA A 479 25.73 -33.55 35.73
CA ALA A 479 25.54 -34.95 35.37
C ALA A 479 26.82 -35.77 35.57
N PHE A 480 28.00 -35.20 35.29
CA PHE A 480 29.28 -35.83 35.56
C PHE A 480 29.53 -36.02 37.06
N VAL A 481 29.31 -34.98 37.87
CA VAL A 481 29.43 -35.06 39.34
C VAL A 481 28.45 -36.08 39.90
N GLN A 482 27.21 -36.10 39.43
CA GLN A 482 26.19 -37.04 39.87
C GLN A 482 26.55 -38.50 39.53
N ARG A 483 27.08 -38.77 38.33
CA ARG A 483 27.59 -40.11 37.98
C ARG A 483 28.77 -40.50 38.86
N ARG A 484 29.71 -39.58 39.09
CA ARG A 484 30.87 -39.84 39.96
C ARG A 484 30.44 -40.12 41.41
N ASP A 485 29.44 -39.40 41.91
CA ASP A 485 28.91 -39.62 43.26
C ASP A 485 28.14 -40.95 43.34
N GLN A 486 27.40 -41.33 42.29
CA GLN A 486 26.77 -42.65 42.18
C GLN A 486 27.80 -43.79 42.10
N GLU A 487 28.89 -43.60 41.34
CA GLU A 487 29.99 -44.56 41.26
C GLU A 487 30.73 -44.66 42.60
N ARG A 488 30.88 -43.55 43.33
CA ARG A 488 31.52 -43.51 44.64
C ARG A 488 30.64 -44.17 45.70
N THR A 489 29.33 -43.93 45.71
CA THR A 489 28.40 -44.62 46.61
C THR A 489 28.29 -46.11 46.25
N ALA A 490 28.30 -46.46 44.97
CA ALA A 490 28.35 -47.86 44.53
C ALA A 490 29.65 -48.56 44.97
N LYS A 491 30.81 -47.90 44.84
CA LYS A 491 32.10 -48.44 45.33
C LYS A 491 32.13 -48.57 46.85
N MET A 492 31.61 -47.60 47.60
CA MET A 492 31.50 -47.72 49.06
C MET A 492 30.57 -48.87 49.46
N ALA A 493 29.43 -49.04 48.76
CA ALA A 493 28.54 -50.18 49.00
C ALA A 493 29.16 -51.53 48.60
N GLN A 494 30.06 -51.55 47.62
CA GLN A 494 30.77 -52.74 47.17
C GLN A 494 31.94 -53.10 48.11
N GLU A 495 32.67 -52.11 48.63
CA GLU A 495 33.69 -52.27 49.67
C GLU A 495 33.06 -52.69 51.02
N ASP A 496 31.87 -52.17 51.37
CA ASP A 496 31.10 -52.64 52.53
C ASP A 496 30.63 -54.09 52.35
N MET A 497 30.25 -54.49 51.13
CA MET A 497 29.82 -55.85 50.79
C MET A 497 31.01 -56.83 50.72
N GLU A 498 32.20 -56.40 50.26
CA GLU A 498 33.44 -57.19 50.33
C GLU A 498 33.95 -57.34 51.76
N ALA A 499 33.82 -56.30 52.60
CA ALA A 499 34.13 -56.39 54.03
C ALA A 499 33.15 -57.33 54.79
N GLU A 500 31.87 -57.37 54.40
CA GLU A 500 30.90 -58.37 54.89
C GLU A 500 31.20 -59.78 54.36
N MET A 501 31.68 -59.91 53.11
CA MET A 501 32.01 -61.21 52.50
C MET A 501 33.30 -61.83 53.08
N ASP A 502 34.32 -61.02 53.39
CA ASP A 502 35.53 -61.49 54.10
C ASP A 502 35.25 -61.84 55.57
N ALA A 503 34.28 -61.18 56.21
CA ALA A 503 33.78 -61.59 57.53
C ALA A 503 32.93 -62.88 57.46
N ALA A 504 32.22 -63.12 56.35
CA ALA A 504 31.41 -64.32 56.12
C ALA A 504 32.23 -65.54 55.64
N ALA A 505 33.44 -65.34 55.11
CA ALA A 505 34.33 -66.42 54.64
C ALA A 505 34.89 -67.32 55.77
N GLN A 506 34.71 -66.95 57.05
CA GLN A 506 35.02 -67.81 58.19
C GLN A 506 33.80 -68.59 58.74
N GLY A 507 32.61 -68.46 58.13
CA GLY A 507 31.36 -68.85 58.80
C GLY A 507 30.41 -69.81 58.07
N ALA A 508 30.72 -70.32 56.88
CA ALA A 508 29.71 -71.08 56.12
C ALA A 508 30.26 -72.29 55.34
N ALA A 509 30.64 -73.33 56.08
CA ALA A 509 30.57 -74.70 55.60
C ALA A 509 29.32 -75.38 56.20
N GLU A 510 28.13 -74.92 55.86
CA GLU A 510 26.94 -75.78 55.90
C GLU A 510 25.77 -75.21 55.09
N ARG A 511 25.28 -76.06 54.19
CA ARG A 511 23.91 -76.12 53.64
C ARG A 511 23.59 -75.23 52.45
N ALA A 512 23.96 -75.81 51.31
CA ALA A 512 23.27 -75.63 50.04
C ALA A 512 21.83 -76.21 50.07
N ALA A 513 21.03 -75.67 49.14
CA ALA A 513 19.76 -76.14 48.60
C ALA A 513 18.47 -75.66 49.27
N GLN A 514 17.86 -74.60 48.71
CA GLN A 514 16.55 -74.70 48.02
C GLN A 514 16.14 -73.38 47.34
N GLU A 515 15.74 -73.52 46.08
CA GLU A 515 14.71 -72.76 45.33
C GLU A 515 14.73 -71.21 45.31
N GLY A 516 15.05 -70.67 44.14
CA GLY A 516 13.99 -70.22 43.21
C GLY A 516 13.18 -68.98 43.59
N THR A 517 13.47 -67.90 42.85
CA THR A 517 12.62 -66.72 42.54
C THR A 517 12.59 -65.59 43.57
N THR A 518 13.18 -64.44 43.23
CA THR A 518 12.47 -63.18 42.90
C THR A 518 13.48 -62.06 42.56
N SER A 519 13.13 -61.25 41.56
CA SER A 519 13.70 -59.92 41.24
C SER A 519 14.94 -59.84 40.33
N MET A 520 14.68 -59.80 39.03
CA MET A 520 15.61 -59.25 38.03
C MET A 520 14.90 -58.09 37.32
N MET A 521 14.86 -56.93 37.99
CA MET A 521 14.42 -55.66 37.42
C MET A 521 15.61 -54.71 37.39
N GLN A 522 16.37 -54.74 36.28
CA GLN A 522 17.08 -53.60 35.68
C GLN A 522 18.00 -54.12 34.57
N MET A 523 17.46 -54.17 33.35
CA MET A 523 18.26 -54.32 32.13
C MET A 523 17.75 -53.29 31.13
N LEU A 524 18.16 -52.03 31.30
CA LEU A 524 17.96 -50.97 30.32
C LEU A 524 19.27 -50.79 29.55
N GLY A 525 19.38 -51.51 28.44
CA GLY A 525 20.48 -51.39 27.48
C GLY A 525 19.95 -50.97 26.12
N THR A 526 20.53 -49.88 25.61
CA THR A 526 20.81 -49.62 24.18
C THR A 526 19.64 -49.58 23.19
N GLY A 527 19.29 -48.38 22.71
CA GLY A 527 18.50 -48.19 21.50
C GLY A 527 19.38 -48.14 20.23
N PRO A 528 18.81 -48.38 19.04
CA PRO A 528 19.43 -47.93 17.79
C PRO A 528 18.50 -47.14 16.85
N MET A 529 19.07 -46.03 16.37
CA MET A 529 19.05 -45.42 15.02
C MET A 529 18.06 -45.92 13.96
N THR A 530 17.30 -44.97 13.39
CA THR A 530 16.63 -45.08 12.08
C THR A 530 17.61 -45.11 10.90
N PRO A 531 17.24 -45.74 9.77
CA PRO A 531 17.33 -45.01 8.49
C PRO A 531 16.13 -45.23 7.52
N MET A 532 16.04 -44.31 6.56
CA MET A 532 15.00 -44.12 5.53
C MET A 532 14.81 -45.30 4.56
N GLY A 533 13.57 -45.44 4.05
CA GLY A 533 13.22 -46.24 2.87
C GLY A 533 12.19 -45.51 2.00
N HIS A 534 12.65 -45.05 0.84
CA HIS A 534 11.87 -44.49 -0.26
C HIS A 534 11.10 -45.62 -0.97
N ASP A 535 9.86 -45.40 -1.40
CA ASP A 535 9.35 -46.08 -2.60
C ASP A 535 8.28 -45.25 -3.32
N LEU A 536 8.50 -45.11 -4.63
CA LEU A 536 7.81 -44.24 -5.56
C LEU A 536 6.81 -45.08 -6.37
N ILE A 537 5.50 -44.82 -6.26
CA ILE A 537 4.49 -45.50 -7.09
C ILE A 537 3.85 -44.48 -8.05
N HIS A 538 4.12 -44.69 -9.33
CA HIS A 538 3.60 -43.98 -10.48
C HIS A 538 2.34 -44.69 -11.02
N VAL A 539 1.19 -44.01 -11.09
CA VAL A 539 -0.02 -44.51 -11.80
C VAL A 539 -0.66 -43.38 -12.61
N ASN A 540 -0.87 -43.65 -13.90
CA ASN A 540 -1.48 -42.76 -14.90
C ASN A 540 -3.00 -42.57 -14.67
N PRO A 541 -3.58 -41.39 -14.97
CA PRO A 541 -4.99 -41.09 -14.70
C PRO A 541 -5.95 -41.49 -15.84
N PRO A 542 -7.15 -42.04 -15.54
CA PRO A 542 -8.29 -42.04 -16.46
C PRO A 542 -9.19 -40.81 -16.27
N LYS A 543 -9.32 -40.05 -17.37
CA LYS A 543 -10.42 -39.18 -17.85
C LYS A 543 -11.27 -38.39 -16.84
N LEU A 544 -10.89 -37.11 -16.76
CA LEU A 544 -11.68 -35.88 -16.74
C LEU A 544 -13.14 -36.03 -17.22
N GLU A 545 -14.09 -36.03 -16.29
CA GLU A 545 -15.47 -35.51 -16.43
C GLU A 545 -16.22 -35.82 -15.13
N ASP A 546 -15.96 -35.05 -14.07
CA ASP A 546 -17.00 -34.68 -13.11
C ASP A 546 -16.50 -33.61 -12.16
N TYR A 547 -17.42 -32.74 -11.73
CA TYR A 547 -17.28 -31.58 -10.83
C TYR A 547 -16.95 -30.25 -11.51
N SER A 548 -18.04 -29.71 -12.06
CA SER A 548 -18.34 -28.31 -12.32
C SER A 548 -18.07 -27.37 -11.15
N GLU A 549 -17.32 -26.31 -11.45
CA GLU A 549 -17.49 -24.90 -11.08
C GLU A 549 -18.37 -24.57 -9.85
N VAL A 550 -17.72 -24.04 -8.82
CA VAL A 550 -18.32 -23.09 -7.90
C VAL A 550 -17.75 -21.73 -8.27
N ASP A 551 -18.54 -20.92 -8.97
CA ASP A 551 -18.24 -19.54 -9.31
C ASP A 551 -18.02 -18.72 -8.04
N VAL A 552 -16.78 -18.26 -7.84
CA VAL A 552 -16.48 -17.13 -6.95
C VAL A 552 -16.28 -15.93 -7.85
N ASP A 553 -17.36 -15.21 -8.10
CA ASP A 553 -17.32 -13.86 -8.67
C ASP A 553 -16.55 -12.95 -7.72
N GLY A 554 -15.30 -12.67 -8.06
CA GLY A 554 -14.47 -11.63 -7.45
C GLY A 554 -14.22 -10.53 -8.47
N ASP A 555 -15.24 -9.72 -8.76
CA ASP A 555 -15.08 -8.45 -9.47
C ASP A 555 -14.51 -7.41 -8.48
N ASP A 556 -13.20 -7.46 -8.27
CA ASP A 556 -12.40 -6.45 -7.57
C ASP A 556 -11.40 -5.79 -8.55
N ASP A 557 -11.85 -5.53 -9.78
CA ASP A 557 -11.08 -4.78 -10.78
C ASP A 557 -11.70 -3.39 -11.01
N ASP A 558 -10.86 -2.37 -10.77
CA ASP A 558 -10.79 -1.07 -11.45
C ASP A 558 -11.48 0.17 -10.82
N GLU A 559 -10.82 0.73 -9.79
CA GLU A 559 -10.85 2.18 -9.46
C GLU A 559 -9.92 2.98 -10.40
N ARG A 560 -10.15 2.92 -11.72
CA ARG A 560 -9.62 3.92 -12.66
C ARG A 560 -10.73 4.38 -13.60
N PRO A 561 -10.78 5.68 -13.93
CA PRO A 561 -11.77 6.21 -14.87
C PRO A 561 -11.56 5.55 -16.24
N LEU A 562 -12.56 4.77 -16.66
CA LEU A 562 -12.57 4.03 -17.92
C LEU A 562 -12.59 4.98 -19.11
N THR A 563 -11.83 4.65 -20.15
CA THR A 563 -11.86 5.41 -21.41
C THR A 563 -13.18 5.18 -22.16
N ARG A 564 -13.57 6.13 -23.02
CA ARG A 564 -14.85 6.09 -23.76
C ARG A 564 -15.04 4.82 -24.60
N ASP A 565 -13.95 4.23 -25.09
CA ASP A 565 -13.99 2.99 -25.87
C ASP A 565 -14.15 1.74 -24.98
N GLU A 566 -13.57 1.74 -23.78
CA GLU A 566 -13.78 0.69 -22.78
C GLU A 566 -15.22 0.69 -22.25
N LEU A 567 -15.81 1.88 -22.05
CA LEU A 567 -17.22 2.02 -21.68
C LEU A 567 -18.17 1.47 -22.75
N LYS A 568 -17.87 1.71 -24.04
CA LYS A 568 -18.63 1.13 -25.16
C LYS A 568 -18.52 -0.39 -25.20
N ALA A 569 -17.33 -0.94 -25.03
CA ALA A 569 -17.11 -2.38 -25.02
C ALA A 569 -17.83 -3.07 -23.83
N ARG A 570 -17.77 -2.46 -22.65
CA ARG A 570 -18.44 -2.97 -21.44
C ARG A 570 -19.97 -2.92 -21.58
N THR A 571 -20.49 -1.86 -22.21
CA THR A 571 -21.93 -1.73 -22.49
C THR A 571 -22.39 -2.77 -23.50
N GLN A 572 -21.65 -2.99 -24.60
CA GLN A 572 -21.96 -4.01 -25.59
C GLN A 572 -21.92 -5.43 -24.99
N ASN A 573 -20.95 -5.73 -24.14
CA ASN A 573 -20.89 -7.03 -23.46
C ASN A 573 -22.03 -7.23 -22.46
N SER A 574 -22.49 -6.17 -21.77
CA SER A 574 -23.66 -6.25 -20.88
C SER A 574 -24.97 -6.53 -21.66
N ILE A 575 -25.11 -5.94 -22.84
CA ILE A 575 -26.27 -6.15 -23.73
C ILE A 575 -26.26 -7.58 -24.28
N SER A 576 -25.09 -8.09 -24.67
CA SER A 576 -24.92 -9.47 -25.14
C SER A 576 -25.21 -10.50 -24.03
N LYS A 577 -24.74 -10.27 -22.80
CA LYS A 577 -25.05 -11.13 -21.63
C LYS A 577 -26.55 -11.12 -21.29
N ARG A 578 -27.20 -9.96 -21.33
CA ARG A 578 -28.67 -9.83 -21.13
C ARG A 578 -29.49 -10.48 -22.25
N GLY A 579 -28.97 -10.51 -23.48
CA GLY A 579 -29.57 -11.24 -24.61
C GLY A 579 -29.56 -12.75 -24.41
N GLY A 580 -28.44 -13.31 -23.92
CA GLY A 580 -28.29 -14.76 -23.68
C GLY A 580 -29.16 -15.30 -22.54
N GLN A 581 -29.42 -14.51 -21.51
CA GLN A 581 -30.24 -14.91 -20.36
C GLN A 581 -31.74 -14.99 -20.68
N LYS A 582 -32.23 -14.28 -21.71
CA LYS A 582 -33.63 -14.37 -22.16
C LYS A 582 -33.93 -15.62 -22.99
N SER A 583 -32.95 -16.17 -23.71
CA SER A 583 -33.13 -17.40 -24.50
C SER A 583 -33.15 -18.67 -23.65
N ARG A 584 -32.48 -18.69 -22.49
CA ARG A 584 -32.50 -19.84 -21.57
C ARG A 584 -33.78 -20.01 -20.75
N ARG A 585 -34.69 -19.02 -20.80
CA ARG A 585 -35.98 -19.03 -20.08
C ARG A 585 -37.19 -19.42 -20.94
N ARG A 586 -36.95 -19.76 -22.22
CA ARG A 586 -37.98 -20.23 -23.16
C ARG A 586 -37.45 -21.45 -23.93
N LEU A 587 -37.28 -22.57 -23.24
CA LEU A 587 -37.21 -23.92 -23.80
C LEU A 587 -37.72 -24.89 -22.75
#